data_AF-B2TJP4-F1
#
_entry.id   AF-B2TJP4-F1
#
_cell.length_a   1.000
_cell.length_b   1.000
_cell.length_c   1.000
_cell.angle_alpha   90.00
_cell.angle_beta   90.00
_cell.angle_gamma   90.00
#
_symmetry.space_group_name_H-M   'P 1'
#
loop_
_entity.id
_entity.type
_entity.pdbx_description
1 polymer ?
#
loop_
_entity_poly.entity_id
_entity_poly.type
_entity_poly.pdbx_seq_one_letter_code
_entity_poly.pdbx_strand_id
1 'polypeptide(L)'
;MSKVTFGAEPKEAEIFEFVLKNYYKLSFIEKKFKEKKCLVKRANPKKEQRLTKKLENNGIRTKAQIALKKQHEANKVEGRKRSKEKKEAKEIRKFELKKNKKKEKHKGY
;
A
#
# COMPACT_ATOMS: atom_id res chain seq x y z
N MET A 1 18.89 -41.09 -20.65
CA MET A 1 18.97 -39.72 -21.21
C MET A 1 18.88 -39.87 -22.71
N SER A 2 17.83 -39.33 -23.31
CA SER A 2 17.54 -39.49 -24.74
C SER A 2 17.19 -38.09 -25.26
N LYS A 3 18.18 -37.35 -25.77
CA LYS A 3 18.00 -36.00 -26.32
C LYS A 3 18.17 -36.09 -27.83
N VAL A 4 17.12 -35.80 -28.58
CA VAL A 4 17.18 -35.67 -30.04
C VAL A 4 17.19 -34.19 -30.37
N THR A 5 18.24 -33.71 -31.01
CA THR A 5 18.38 -32.33 -31.45
C THR A 5 18.03 -32.22 -32.92
N PHE A 6 16.95 -31.52 -33.24
CA PHE A 6 16.69 -31.05 -34.60
C PHE A 6 17.55 -29.81 -34.85
N GLY A 7 18.18 -29.73 -36.02
CA GLY A 7 19.12 -28.66 -36.35
C GLY A 7 18.44 -27.31 -36.58
N ALA A 8 17.58 -27.23 -37.59
CA ALA A 8 16.69 -26.09 -37.83
C ALA A 8 15.32 -26.33 -37.18
N GLU A 9 14.43 -25.33 -37.19
CA GLU A 9 13.04 -25.49 -36.74
C GLU A 9 12.37 -26.63 -37.52
N PRO A 10 12.07 -27.78 -36.87
CA PRO A 10 11.55 -28.94 -37.58
C PRO A 10 10.11 -28.66 -38.03
N LYS A 11 9.80 -29.03 -39.26
CA LYS A 11 8.42 -28.97 -39.75
C LYS A 11 7.58 -30.05 -39.08
N GLU A 12 6.30 -29.78 -38.89
CA GLU A 12 5.37 -30.70 -38.20
C GLU A 12 5.33 -32.10 -38.84
N ALA A 13 5.41 -32.18 -40.17
CA ALA A 13 5.48 -33.43 -40.91
C ALA A 13 6.75 -34.25 -40.58
N GLU A 14 7.90 -33.59 -40.45
CA GLU A 14 9.18 -34.24 -40.14
C GLU A 14 9.18 -34.82 -38.72
N ILE A 15 8.57 -34.09 -37.77
CA ILE A 15 8.39 -34.58 -36.40
C ILE A 15 7.49 -35.81 -36.39
N PHE A 16 6.37 -35.76 -37.12
CA PHE A 16 5.41 -36.86 -37.16
C PHE A 16 6.03 -38.14 -37.74
N GLU A 17 6.74 -38.03 -38.86
CA GLU A 17 7.48 -39.15 -39.43
C GLU A 17 8.56 -39.70 -38.49
N PHE A 18 9.30 -38.80 -37.84
CA PHE A 18 10.35 -39.20 -36.90
C PHE A 18 9.78 -40.01 -35.73
N VAL A 19 8.65 -39.56 -35.17
CA VAL A 19 7.95 -40.26 -34.09
C VAL A 19 7.47 -41.62 -34.56
N LEU A 20 6.82 -41.72 -35.72
CA LEU A 20 6.33 -42.99 -36.25
C LEU A 20 7.46 -44.01 -36.49
N LYS A 21 8.56 -43.56 -37.10
CA LYS A 21 9.70 -44.45 -37.44
C LYS A 21 10.49 -44.90 -36.22
N ASN A 22 10.59 -44.06 -35.18
CA ASN A 22 11.44 -44.32 -34.01
C ASN A 22 10.66 -44.60 -32.72
N TYR A 23 9.33 -44.72 -32.77
CA TYR A 23 8.46 -44.86 -31.60
C TYR A 23 8.93 -45.92 -30.61
N TYR A 24 9.21 -47.13 -31.10
CA TYR A 24 9.64 -48.26 -30.27
C TYR A 24 11.06 -48.15 -29.72
N LYS A 25 11.87 -47.22 -30.24
CA LYS A 25 13.24 -46.94 -29.78
C LYS A 25 13.26 -45.80 -28.76
N LEU A 26 12.17 -45.04 -28.63
CA LEU A 26 12.06 -43.95 -27.68
C LEU A 26 11.80 -44.50 -26.28
N SER A 27 12.72 -44.19 -25.37
CA SER A 27 12.57 -44.48 -23.95
C SER A 27 11.80 -43.33 -23.30
N PHE A 28 10.49 -43.51 -23.13
CA PHE A 28 9.67 -42.61 -22.34
C PHE A 28 10.01 -42.81 -20.86
N ILE A 29 10.93 -42.00 -20.35
CA ILE A 29 11.11 -41.91 -18.91
C ILE A 29 9.86 -41.20 -18.40
N GLU A 30 9.02 -41.91 -17.63
CA GLU A 30 7.99 -41.28 -16.80
C GLU A 30 8.70 -40.34 -15.83
N LYS A 31 8.93 -39.11 -16.28
CA LYS A 31 9.31 -38.04 -15.39
C LYS A 31 8.04 -37.73 -14.63
N LYS A 32 7.78 -38.51 -13.57
CA LYS A 32 6.78 -38.19 -12.57
C LYS A 32 7.08 -36.75 -12.20
N PHE A 33 6.29 -35.82 -12.73
CA PHE A 33 6.21 -34.49 -12.18
C PHE A 33 5.84 -34.81 -10.74
N LYS A 34 6.83 -34.71 -9.86
CA LYS A 34 6.54 -34.48 -8.46
C LYS A 34 5.84 -33.13 -8.52
N GLU A 35 4.53 -33.16 -8.74
CA GLU A 35 3.65 -32.21 -8.11
C GLU A 35 4.23 -32.13 -6.72
N LYS A 36 4.94 -31.02 -6.45
CA LYS A 36 5.24 -30.66 -5.11
C LYS A 36 3.84 -30.59 -4.53
N LYS A 37 3.40 -31.66 -3.88
CA LYS A 37 2.33 -31.61 -2.92
C LYS A 37 2.90 -30.60 -1.96
N CYS A 38 2.58 -29.33 -2.20
CA CYS A 38 2.61 -28.31 -1.19
C CYS A 38 1.67 -28.91 -0.17
N LEU A 39 2.24 -29.70 0.74
CA LEU A 39 1.68 -29.98 2.02
C LEU A 39 1.63 -28.58 2.63
N VAL A 40 0.59 -27.84 2.24
CA VAL A 40 0.08 -26.70 2.98
C VAL A 40 -0.26 -27.37 4.29
N LYS A 41 0.71 -27.38 5.20
CA LYS A 41 0.53 -27.86 6.56
C LYS A 41 -0.67 -27.06 7.03
N ARG A 42 -1.83 -27.71 7.18
CA ARG A 42 -3.04 -27.06 7.67
C ARG A 42 -2.61 -26.33 8.94
N ALA A 43 -2.56 -25.00 8.88
CA ALA A 43 -2.10 -24.25 10.01
C ALA A 43 -3.10 -24.52 11.13
N ASN A 44 -2.60 -24.69 12.36
CA ASN A 44 -3.47 -24.98 13.49
C ASN A 44 -4.57 -23.90 13.53
N PRO A 45 -5.86 -24.26 13.58
CA PRO A 45 -6.96 -23.29 13.52
C PRO A 45 -6.84 -22.21 14.62
N LYS A 46 -6.21 -22.55 15.77
CA LYS A 46 -5.89 -21.60 16.84
C LYS A 46 -4.83 -20.57 16.43
N LYS A 47 -3.86 -20.94 15.60
CA LYS A 47 -2.87 -20.01 15.03
C LYS A 47 -3.53 -19.05 14.04
N GLU A 48 -4.40 -19.56 13.16
CA GLU A 48 -5.13 -18.72 12.20
C GLU A 48 -6.05 -17.72 12.89
N GLN A 49 -6.88 -18.18 13.85
CA GLN A 49 -7.73 -17.29 14.66
C GLN A 49 -6.93 -16.24 15.46
N ARG A 50 -5.72 -16.59 15.92
CA ARG A 50 -4.85 -15.64 16.62
C ARG A 50 -4.28 -14.60 15.66
N LEU A 51 -4.00 -14.96 14.41
CA LEU A 51 -3.52 -14.02 13.39
C LEU A 51 -4.64 -13.07 12.96
N THR A 52 -5.86 -13.57 12.72
CA THR A 52 -7.01 -12.73 12.37
C THR A 52 -7.35 -11.74 13.48
N LYS A 53 -7.45 -12.19 14.74
CA LYS A 53 -7.65 -11.29 15.90
C LYS A 53 -6.54 -10.27 16.07
N LYS A 54 -5.30 -10.58 15.70
CA LYS A 54 -4.20 -9.60 15.74
C LYS A 54 -4.34 -8.56 14.64
N LEU A 55 -4.75 -8.98 13.44
CA LEU A 55 -4.96 -8.08 12.29
C LEU A 55 -6.16 -7.15 12.52
N GLU A 56 -7.24 -7.64 13.14
CA GLU A 56 -8.40 -6.82 13.54
C GLU A 56 -8.04 -5.72 14.55
N ASN A 57 -6.98 -5.92 15.35
CA ASN A 57 -6.54 -4.98 16.39
C ASN A 57 -5.47 -3.97 15.91
N ASN A 58 -5.21 -3.87 14.59
CA ASN A 58 -4.22 -2.95 14.03
C ASN A 58 -4.77 -1.54 13.78
N GLY A 59 -5.39 -0.95 14.80
CA GLY A 59 -5.78 0.46 14.84
C GLY A 59 -6.16 0.89 16.26
N ILE A 60 -5.31 1.70 16.89
CA ILE A 60 -5.44 2.35 18.23
C ILE A 60 -6.26 1.52 19.25
N ARG A 61 -5.54 0.80 20.10
CA ARG A 61 -6.06 -0.37 20.84
C ARG A 61 -6.92 -0.06 22.06
N THR A 62 -7.02 1.20 22.50
CA THR A 62 -7.78 1.55 23.72
C THR A 62 -8.72 2.74 23.50
N LYS A 63 -9.93 2.65 24.09
CA LYS A 63 -10.93 3.73 24.05
C LYS A 63 -10.36 5.07 24.53
N ALA A 64 -9.49 5.03 25.53
CA ALA A 64 -8.79 6.20 26.05
C ALA A 64 -7.88 6.86 24.99
N GLN A 65 -7.09 6.08 24.25
CA GLN A 65 -6.22 6.63 23.20
C GLN A 65 -7.03 7.26 22.05
N ILE A 66 -8.17 6.67 21.69
CA ILE A 66 -9.08 7.24 20.69
C ILE A 66 -9.66 8.58 21.20
N ALA A 67 -10.10 8.63 22.45
CA ALA A 67 -10.64 9.84 23.06
C ALA A 67 -9.60 10.97 23.09
N LEU A 68 -8.36 10.67 23.50
CA LEU A 68 -7.25 11.64 23.52
C LEU A 68 -6.92 12.16 22.11
N LYS A 69 -6.92 11.28 21.10
CA LYS A 69 -6.67 11.69 19.71
C LYS A 69 -7.78 12.61 19.19
N LYS A 70 -9.05 12.26 19.45
CA LYS A 70 -10.21 13.09 19.08
C LYS A 70 -10.16 14.47 19.74
N GLN A 71 -9.79 14.53 21.03
CA GLN A 71 -9.62 15.79 21.75
C GLN A 71 -8.49 16.64 21.15
N HIS A 72 -7.35 16.03 20.85
CA HIS A 72 -6.22 16.73 20.24
C HIS A 72 -6.57 17.31 18.86
N GLU A 73 -7.29 16.56 18.02
CA GLU A 73 -7.76 17.02 16.72
C GLU A 73 -8.72 18.21 16.84
N ALA A 74 -9.68 18.17 17.78
CA ALA A 74 -10.58 19.28 18.06
C ALA A 74 -9.81 20.53 18.52
N ASN A 75 -8.90 20.38 19.49
CA ASN A 75 -8.09 21.48 20.01
C ASN A 75 -7.21 22.12 18.93
N LYS A 76 -6.69 21.32 17.99
CA LYS A 76 -5.89 21.82 16.87
C LYS A 76 -6.71 22.72 15.93
N VAL A 77 -7.96 22.36 15.67
CA VAL A 77 -8.88 23.17 14.85
C VAL A 77 -9.23 24.47 15.57
N GLU A 78 -9.58 24.41 16.85
CA GLU A 78 -9.87 25.60 17.65
C GLU A 78 -8.67 26.54 17.77
N GLY A 79 -7.48 25.99 18.01
CA GLY A 79 -6.24 26.76 18.08
C GLY A 79 -5.95 27.52 16.79
N ARG A 80 -6.20 26.90 15.63
CA ARG A 80 -6.07 27.56 14.31
C ARG A 80 -7.07 28.72 14.16
N LYS A 81 -8.33 28.52 14.55
CA LYS A 81 -9.36 29.58 14.53
C LYS A 81 -8.96 30.77 15.40
N ARG A 82 -8.63 30.53 16.67
CA ARG A 82 -8.21 31.58 17.62
C ARG A 82 -6.96 32.32 17.14
N SER A 83 -5.98 31.61 16.58
CA SER A 83 -4.77 32.25 16.04
C SER A 83 -5.08 33.13 14.84
N LYS A 84 -6.01 32.71 13.98
CA LYS A 84 -6.45 33.49 12.82
C LYS A 84 -7.17 34.77 13.25
N GLU A 85 -8.14 34.66 14.15
CA GLU A 85 -8.88 35.80 14.73
C GLU A 85 -7.94 36.81 15.39
N LYS A 86 -6.97 36.33 16.21
CA LYS A 86 -5.96 37.21 16.83
C LYS A 86 -5.09 37.93 15.80
N LYS A 87 -4.77 37.28 14.68
CA LYS A 87 -3.98 37.89 13.61
C LYS A 87 -4.79 38.97 12.89
N GLU A 88 -6.03 38.67 12.53
CA GLU A 88 -6.95 39.61 11.87
C GLU A 88 -7.21 40.84 12.75
N ALA A 89 -7.51 40.66 14.03
CA ALA A 89 -7.70 41.76 14.98
C ALA A 89 -6.45 42.67 15.10
N LYS A 90 -5.24 42.08 15.09
CA LYS A 90 -3.99 42.84 15.11
C LYS A 90 -3.80 43.66 13.83
N GLU A 91 -4.11 43.10 12.67
CA GLU A 91 -3.98 43.80 11.39
C GLU A 91 -4.99 44.95 11.25
N ILE A 92 -6.24 44.76 11.68
CA ILE A 92 -7.25 45.83 11.75
C ILE A 92 -6.76 46.98 12.63
N ARG A 93 -6.28 46.69 13.84
CA ARG A 93 -5.76 47.71 14.76
C ARG A 93 -4.58 48.49 14.17
N LYS A 94 -3.64 47.80 13.50
CA LYS A 94 -2.52 48.46 12.81
C LYS A 94 -3.01 49.36 11.67
N PHE A 95 -3.98 48.89 10.90
CA PHE A 95 -4.56 49.65 9.79
C PHE A 95 -5.24 50.93 10.27
N GLU A 96 -6.06 50.85 11.32
CA GLU A 96 -6.70 52.02 11.94
C GLU A 96 -5.67 53.03 12.45
N LEU A 97 -4.63 52.56 13.12
CA LEU A 97 -3.55 53.41 13.63
C LEU A 97 -2.80 54.10 12.48
N LYS A 98 -2.56 53.40 11.36
CA LYS A 98 -1.97 53.98 10.15
C LYS A 98 -2.88 55.04 9.53
N LYS A 99 -4.19 54.79 9.49
CA LYS A 99 -5.20 55.75 8.98
C LYS A 99 -5.24 57.01 9.84
N ASN A 100 -5.22 56.87 11.16
CA ASN A 100 -5.20 58.00 12.10
C ASN A 100 -3.91 58.81 11.96
N LYS A 101 -2.74 58.17 11.91
CA LYS A 101 -1.46 58.86 11.66
C LYS A 101 -1.46 59.61 10.33
N LYS A 102 -2.03 59.04 9.27
CA LYS A 102 -2.16 59.74 7.97
C LYS A 102 -3.04 60.98 8.09
N LYS A 103 -4.16 60.89 8.81
CA LYS A 103 -5.04 62.04 9.07
C LYS A 103 -4.34 63.13 9.88
N GLU A 104 -3.61 62.77 10.93
CA GLU A 104 -2.85 63.71 11.77
C GLU A 104 -1.77 64.44 10.97
N LYS A 105 -1.00 63.72 10.14
CA LYS A 105 -0.02 64.33 9.23
C LYS A 105 -0.65 65.32 8.25
N HIS A 106 -1.88 65.08 7.81
CA HIS A 106 -2.58 66.01 6.92
C HIS A 106 -3.15 67.24 7.63
N LYS A 107 -3.29 67.21 8.96
CA LYS A 107 -3.77 68.34 9.75
C LYS A 107 -2.69 69.39 10.04
N GLY A 108 -1.47 69.22 9.53
CA GLY A 108 -0.45 70.27 9.53
C GLY A 108 0.19 70.55 10.89
N TYR A 109 0.50 69.49 11.66
CA TYR A 109 1.52 69.55 12.72
C TYR A 109 2.89 69.18 12.15
#